data_AF-A0A6G0Q779-F1
#
_entry.id   AF-A0A6G0Q779-F1
#
_cell.length_a   1.000
_cell.length_b   1.000
_cell.length_c   1.000
_cell.angle_alpha   90.00
_cell.angle_beta   90.00
_cell.angle_gamma   90.00
#
_symmetry.space_group_name_H-M   'P 1'
#
loop_
_entity.id
_entity.type
_entity.pdbx_description
1 polymer ?
#
loop_
_entity_poly.entity_id
_entity_poly.type
_entity_poly.pdbx_seq_one_letter_code
_entity_poly.pdbx_strand_id
1 'polypeptide(L)'
;MPEDAGVSFCMMWNDVYPWDTRDHRGRERWHALDPGNVFATWSNPNDWYVKYHKRVGGLRSKFESAAPDSVAFHYITPPLMYHLERSLYLCRSEHDHISAFNEAFGLAIGDMVMAV
;
A
#
# COMPACT_ATOMS: atom_id res chain seq x y z
N MET A 1 -1.71 15.71 -19.93
CA MET A 1 -2.57 14.66 -19.35
C MET A 1 -1.71 13.88 -18.38
N PRO A 2 -2.13 13.66 -17.12
CA PRO A 2 -1.47 12.71 -16.23
C PRO A 2 -1.34 11.32 -16.86
N GLU A 3 -0.26 10.60 -16.58
CA GLU A 3 0.05 9.32 -17.24
C GLU A 3 -0.97 8.23 -16.88
N ASP A 4 -1.38 8.14 -15.62
CA ASP A 4 -2.47 7.31 -15.12
C ASP A 4 -3.83 7.60 -15.80
N ALA A 5 -4.14 8.88 -16.05
CA ALA A 5 -5.32 9.27 -16.82
C ALA A 5 -5.22 8.81 -18.30
N GLY A 6 -4.02 8.83 -18.88
CA GLY A 6 -3.76 8.30 -20.22
C GLY A 6 -3.93 6.79 -20.30
N VAL A 7 -3.37 6.05 -19.32
CA VAL A 7 -3.53 4.60 -19.22
C VAL A 7 -5.01 4.22 -19.07
N SER A 8 -5.76 4.90 -18.19
CA SER A 8 -7.20 4.61 -18.01
C SER A 8 -8.02 4.90 -19.27
N PHE A 9 -7.69 5.96 -20.03
CA PHE A 9 -8.31 6.22 -21.32
C PHE A 9 -8.05 5.08 -22.32
N CYS A 10 -6.81 4.62 -22.43
CA CYS A 10 -6.46 3.49 -23.29
C CYS A 10 -7.17 2.19 -22.86
N MET A 11 -7.28 1.93 -21.57
CA MET A 11 -8.04 0.78 -21.05
C MET A 11 -9.51 0.86 -21.49
N MET A 12 -10.17 2.00 -21.26
CA MET A 12 -11.56 2.20 -21.67
C MET A 12 -11.76 2.09 -23.19
N TRP A 13 -10.82 2.61 -24.00
CA TRP A 13 -10.87 2.49 -25.46
C TRP A 13 -10.82 1.04 -25.95
N ASN A 14 -10.19 0.17 -25.16
CA ASN A 14 -10.08 -1.26 -25.43
C ASN A 14 -11.10 -2.11 -24.63
N ASP A 15 -12.16 -1.49 -24.09
CA ASP A 15 -13.22 -2.16 -23.31
C ASP A 15 -12.68 -2.92 -22.07
N VAL A 16 -11.61 -2.40 -21.46
CA VAL A 16 -11.00 -2.91 -20.23
C VAL A 16 -11.28 -1.94 -19.09
N TYR A 17 -11.84 -2.45 -17.99
CA TYR A 17 -12.17 -1.65 -16.81
C TYR A 17 -11.47 -2.21 -15.57
N PRO A 18 -10.90 -1.34 -14.71
CA PRO A 18 -10.35 -1.78 -13.44
C PRO A 18 -11.49 -2.29 -12.54
N TRP A 19 -11.17 -3.31 -11.74
CA TRP A 19 -12.05 -3.82 -10.71
C TRP A 19 -11.70 -3.22 -9.35
N ASP A 20 -12.66 -3.21 -8.44
CA ASP A 20 -12.45 -2.75 -7.07
C ASP A 20 -11.56 -3.73 -6.31
N THR A 21 -10.35 -3.31 -5.98
CA THR A 21 -9.34 -4.14 -5.31
C THR A 21 -9.46 -4.15 -3.80
N ARG A 22 -10.42 -3.42 -3.21
CA ARG A 22 -10.61 -3.40 -1.76
C ARG A 22 -11.07 -4.75 -1.25
N ASP A 23 -10.81 -5.00 0.02
CA ASP A 23 -11.27 -6.23 0.65
C ASP A 23 -12.79 -6.24 0.89
N HIS A 24 -13.32 -7.35 1.39
CA HIS A 24 -14.76 -7.50 1.69
C HIS A 24 -15.32 -6.51 2.72
N ARG A 25 -14.46 -5.79 3.46
CA ARG A 25 -14.82 -4.73 4.42
C ARG A 25 -14.69 -3.33 3.81
N GLY A 26 -14.24 -3.24 2.57
CA GLY A 26 -13.98 -2.01 1.83
C GLY A 26 -12.70 -1.30 2.25
N ARG A 27 -11.72 -2.05 2.79
CA ARG A 27 -10.40 -1.52 3.18
C ARG A 27 -9.45 -1.54 2.00
N GLU A 28 -8.60 -0.54 1.92
CA GLU A 28 -7.72 -0.37 0.76
C GLU A 28 -6.58 -1.39 0.75
N ARG A 29 -6.24 -1.90 -0.44
CA ARG A 29 -5.05 -2.75 -0.66
C ARG A 29 -3.90 -1.97 -1.31
N TRP A 30 -4.22 -0.96 -2.12
CA TRP A 30 -3.24 -0.03 -2.67
C TRP A 30 -3.51 1.34 -2.08
N HIS A 31 -2.46 2.02 -1.60
CA HIS A 31 -2.60 3.25 -0.83
C HIS A 31 -1.88 4.43 -1.49
N ALA A 32 -2.61 5.51 -1.78
CA ALA A 32 -2.06 6.74 -2.36
C ALA A 32 -1.24 7.59 -1.36
N LEU A 33 -1.13 7.16 -0.11
CA LEU A 33 -0.46 7.85 0.98
C LEU A 33 0.44 6.89 1.76
N ASP A 34 1.33 7.45 2.58
CA ASP A 34 2.14 6.67 3.51
C ASP A 34 1.27 6.07 4.64
N PRO A 35 1.74 5.03 5.34
CA PRO A 35 0.97 4.34 6.39
C PRO A 35 0.42 5.27 7.48
N GLY A 36 1.14 6.33 7.85
CA GLY A 36 0.70 7.27 8.88
C GLY A 36 -0.54 8.04 8.44
N ASN A 37 -0.51 8.56 7.22
CA ASN A 37 -1.64 9.27 6.62
C ASN A 37 -2.81 8.35 6.24
N VAL A 38 -2.54 7.11 5.83
CA VAL A 38 -3.57 6.07 5.65
C VAL A 38 -4.26 5.76 6.99
N PHE A 39 -3.53 5.72 8.10
CA PHE A 39 -4.10 5.48 9.43
C PHE A 39 -4.81 6.70 10.03
N ALA A 40 -4.72 7.87 9.41
CA ALA A 40 -5.39 9.08 9.88
C ALA A 40 -6.93 8.97 9.78
N THR A 41 -7.63 9.90 10.43
CA THR A 41 -9.07 10.05 10.25
C THR A 41 -9.33 11.16 9.23
N TRP A 42 -10.01 10.83 8.14
CA TRP A 42 -10.34 11.77 7.07
C TRP A 42 -11.83 12.08 7.08
N SER A 43 -12.22 13.22 7.64
CA SER A 43 -13.64 13.62 7.78
C SER A 43 -14.03 14.85 6.96
N ASN A 44 -13.06 15.61 6.44
CA ASN A 44 -13.33 16.81 5.65
C ASN A 44 -13.77 16.43 4.23
N PRO A 45 -15.03 16.67 3.83
CA PRO A 45 -15.52 16.31 2.49
C PRO A 45 -14.86 17.12 1.37
N ASN A 46 -14.20 18.23 1.70
CA ASN A 46 -13.48 19.04 0.73
C ASN A 46 -12.05 18.56 0.49
N ASP A 47 -11.54 17.64 1.30
CA ASP A 47 -10.22 17.06 1.13
C ASP A 47 -10.12 16.25 -0.17
N TRP A 48 -8.97 16.35 -0.83
CA TRP A 48 -8.75 15.66 -2.10
C TRP A 48 -8.81 14.14 -1.94
N TYR A 49 -8.29 13.59 -0.84
CA TYR A 49 -8.24 12.15 -0.59
C TYR A 49 -9.65 11.62 -0.35
N VAL A 50 -10.49 12.35 0.38
CA VAL A 50 -11.92 12.01 0.54
C VAL A 50 -12.67 12.06 -0.80
N LYS A 51 -12.42 13.09 -1.62
CA LYS A 51 -13.03 13.23 -2.95
C LYS A 51 -12.61 12.11 -3.90
N TYR A 52 -11.33 11.75 -3.89
CA TYR A 52 -10.75 10.69 -4.70
C TYR A 52 -11.46 9.34 -4.46
N HIS A 53 -11.77 9.01 -3.20
CA HIS A 53 -12.42 7.75 -2.84
C HIS A 53 -13.96 7.76 -2.94
N LYS A 54 -14.58 8.94 -3.16
CA LYS A 54 -16.04 9.11 -3.06
C LYS A 54 -16.82 8.20 -4.02
N ARG A 55 -16.27 7.89 -5.19
CA ARG A 55 -16.92 7.07 -6.22
C ARG A 55 -16.61 5.57 -6.11
N VAL A 56 -15.62 5.22 -5.30
CA VAL A 56 -15.17 3.84 -5.09
C VAL A 56 -15.46 3.42 -3.66
N GLY A 57 -16.66 3.70 -3.14
CA GLY A 57 -17.13 3.24 -1.83
C GLY A 57 -16.54 3.92 -0.58
N GLY A 58 -15.78 5.00 -0.74
CA GLY A 58 -15.35 5.87 0.36
C GLY A 58 -14.16 5.36 1.18
N LEU A 59 -13.65 6.24 2.05
CA LEU A 59 -12.51 5.96 2.92
C LEU A 59 -12.91 5.24 4.19
N ARG A 60 -12.00 4.39 4.66
CA ARG A 60 -11.98 3.87 6.02
C ARG A 60 -10.86 4.57 6.80
N SER A 61 -10.91 4.52 8.12
CA SER A 61 -9.94 5.22 8.99
C SER A 61 -9.41 4.29 10.07
N LYS A 62 -8.23 4.64 10.60
CA LYS A 62 -7.61 3.91 11.72
C LYS A 62 -7.44 2.42 11.38
N PHE A 63 -7.80 1.52 12.29
CA PHE A 63 -7.65 0.07 12.08
C PHE A 63 -8.50 -0.50 10.95
N GLU A 64 -9.44 0.30 10.43
CA GLU A 64 -10.22 -0.07 9.25
C GLU A 64 -9.62 0.48 7.95
N SER A 65 -8.58 1.32 7.96
CA SER A 65 -8.10 1.96 6.73
C SER A 65 -7.41 0.99 5.77
N ALA A 66 -6.47 0.20 6.28
CA ALA A 66 -5.69 -0.73 5.47
C ALA A 66 -6.18 -2.18 5.59
N ALA A 67 -6.29 -2.86 4.46
CA ALA A 67 -6.53 -4.30 4.42
C ALA A 67 -5.25 -5.06 4.85
N PRO A 68 -5.38 -6.24 5.51
CA PRO A 68 -4.23 -7.03 5.94
C PRO A 68 -3.38 -7.55 4.77
N ASP A 69 -3.98 -7.67 3.58
CA ASP A 69 -3.36 -8.06 2.31
C ASP A 69 -3.03 -6.82 1.44
N SER A 70 -2.66 -5.71 2.08
CA SER A 70 -2.14 -4.51 1.41
C SER A 70 -0.91 -4.83 0.56
N VAL A 71 -0.82 -4.18 -0.60
CA VAL A 71 0.17 -4.45 -1.65
C VAL A 71 1.17 -3.31 -1.79
N ALA A 72 0.75 -2.05 -1.61
CA ALA A 72 1.64 -0.90 -1.79
C ALA A 72 1.19 0.33 -1.02
N PHE A 73 2.17 1.11 -0.57
CA PHE A 73 2.00 2.44 0.01
C PHE A 73 2.80 3.46 -0.79
N HIS A 74 2.24 4.66 -0.96
CA HIS A 74 2.93 5.78 -1.61
C HIS A 74 3.73 6.62 -0.59
N TYR A 75 4.54 7.57 -1.08
CA TYR A 75 5.35 8.49 -0.25
C TYR A 75 6.26 7.80 0.78
N ILE A 76 6.71 6.58 0.47
CA ILE A 76 7.63 5.82 1.31
C ILE A 76 9.05 6.35 1.16
N THR A 77 9.64 6.76 2.28
CA THR A 77 11.06 7.14 2.34
C THR A 77 11.95 5.89 2.40
N PRO A 78 13.24 5.98 2.02
CA PRO A 78 14.12 4.81 2.09
C PRO A 78 14.19 4.15 3.48
N PRO A 79 14.30 4.90 4.61
CA PRO A 79 14.25 4.27 5.94
C PRO A 79 12.90 3.59 6.24
N LEU A 80 11.79 4.17 5.79
CA LEU A 80 10.47 3.58 5.98
C LEU A 80 10.29 2.31 5.15
N MET A 81 10.89 2.23 3.95
CA MET A 81 10.88 1.01 3.13
C MET A 81 11.52 -0.16 3.88
N TYR A 82 12.70 0.05 4.48
CA TYR A 82 13.37 -0.94 5.30
C TYR A 82 12.55 -1.33 6.53
N HIS A 83 11.96 -0.35 7.21
CA HIS A 83 11.11 -0.59 8.36
C HIS A 83 9.87 -1.44 8.01
N LEU A 84 9.23 -1.16 6.88
CA LEU A 84 8.07 -1.93 6.40
C LEU A 84 8.47 -3.36 6.03
N GLU A 85 9.56 -3.54 5.29
CA GLU A 85 10.08 -4.86 4.93
C GLU A 85 10.36 -5.71 6.17
N ARG A 86 11.07 -5.11 7.15
CA ARG A 86 11.37 -5.78 8.43
C ARG A 86 10.10 -6.17 9.18
N SER A 87 9.18 -5.23 9.34
CA SER A 87 8.02 -5.39 10.22
C SER A 87 6.95 -6.30 9.63
N LEU A 88 6.76 -6.26 8.30
CA LEU A 88 5.72 -7.02 7.61
C LEU A 88 6.18 -8.42 7.22
N TYR A 89 7.47 -8.63 6.97
CA TYR A 89 7.98 -9.91 6.48
C TYR A 89 8.97 -10.54 7.46
N LEU A 90 10.13 -9.93 7.69
CA LEU A 90 11.21 -10.57 8.46
C LEU A 90 10.80 -10.92 9.90
N CYS A 91 10.30 -9.95 10.67
CA CYS A 91 9.87 -10.15 12.06
C CYS A 91 8.66 -11.08 12.23
N ARG A 92 8.00 -11.43 11.12
CA ARG A 92 6.88 -12.39 11.09
C ARG A 92 7.29 -13.76 10.58
N SER A 93 8.55 -13.92 10.16
CA SER A 93 9.13 -15.19 9.76
C SER A 93 9.73 -15.93 10.97
N GLU A 94 10.16 -17.16 10.74
CA GLU A 94 10.95 -17.94 11.72
C GLU A 94 12.45 -17.63 11.67
N HIS A 95 12.88 -16.70 10.82
CA HIS A 95 14.29 -16.38 10.59
C HIS A 95 14.69 -15.07 11.26
N ASP A 96 15.62 -15.13 12.20
CA ASP A 96 16.16 -13.94 12.90
C ASP A 96 17.28 -13.23 12.11
N HIS A 97 17.82 -13.89 11.07
CA HIS A 97 18.92 -13.38 10.26
C HIS A 97 18.50 -13.15 8.81
N ILE A 98 18.87 -11.99 8.25
CA ILE A 98 18.51 -11.61 6.89
C ILE A 98 19.10 -12.56 5.84
N SER A 99 20.27 -13.16 6.10
CA SER A 99 20.88 -14.16 5.22
C SER A 99 20.02 -15.43 5.11
N ALA A 100 19.56 -15.95 6.25
CA ALA A 100 18.69 -17.12 6.28
C ALA A 100 17.32 -16.84 5.64
N PHE A 101 16.76 -15.66 5.89
CA PHE A 101 15.53 -15.19 5.23
C PHE A 101 15.71 -15.11 3.71
N ASN A 102 16.80 -14.50 3.24
CA ASN A 102 17.11 -14.40 1.82
C ASN A 102 17.28 -15.78 1.17
N GLU A 103 17.96 -16.72 1.82
CA GLU A 103 18.13 -18.08 1.31
C GLU A 103 16.79 -18.82 1.22
N ALA A 104 15.96 -18.76 2.26
CA ALA A 104 14.67 -19.44 2.32
C ALA A 104 13.68 -18.96 1.25
N PHE A 105 13.70 -17.66 0.91
CA PHE A 105 12.76 -17.05 -0.02
C PHE A 105 13.36 -16.70 -1.39
N GLY A 106 14.64 -16.99 -1.63
CA GLY A 106 15.33 -16.66 -2.88
C GLY A 106 15.46 -15.15 -3.13
N LEU A 107 15.71 -14.38 -2.08
CA LEU A 107 15.79 -12.92 -2.10
C LEU A 107 17.24 -12.43 -1.94
N ALA A 108 17.43 -11.12 -2.16
CA ALA A 108 18.73 -10.44 -2.00
C ALA A 108 18.56 -9.11 -1.24
N ILE A 109 17.80 -9.14 -0.15
CA ILE A 109 17.57 -7.97 0.71
C ILE A 109 18.87 -7.62 1.43
N GLY A 110 19.26 -6.34 1.40
CA GLY A 110 20.46 -5.85 2.07
C GLY A 110 20.30 -5.63 3.57
N ASP A 111 21.44 -5.58 4.28
CA ASP A 111 21.49 -5.46 5.75
C ASP A 111 20.88 -4.17 6.31
N MET A 112 20.63 -3.15 5.46
CA MET A 112 19.97 -1.92 5.87
C MET A 112 18.56 -2.14 6.43
N VAL A 113 17.91 -3.27 6.12
CA VAL A 113 16.66 -3.70 6.77
C VAL A 113 16.82 -3.88 8.28
N MET A 114 18.03 -4.24 8.73
CA MET A 114 18.35 -4.45 10.14
C MET A 114 18.80 -3.17 10.86
N ALA A 115 19.03 -2.07 10.13
CA ALA A 115 19.40 -0.80 10.74
C ALA A 115 18.24 -0.27 11.61
N VAL A 116 18.59 0.37 12.73
CA VAL A 116 17.66 1.00 13.68
C VAL A 116 17.49 2.47 13.32
#